data_AF-A0A960X4S8-F1
#
_entry.id   AF-A0A960X4S8-F1
#
_cell.length_a   1.000
_cell.length_b   1.000
_cell.length_c   1.000
_cell.angle_alpha   90.00
_cell.angle_beta   90.00
_cell.angle_gamma   90.00
#
_symmetry.space_group_name_H-M   'P 1'
#
loop_
_entity.id
_entity.type
_entity.pdbx_description
1 polymer ?
#
loop_
_entity_poly.entity_id
_entity_poly.type
_entity_poly.pdbx_seq_one_letter_code
_entity_poly.pdbx_strand_id
1 'polypeptide(L)'
;MKKFLLVPMLAAALTFPLVAEEDTTTVEHVKSEKVAPPQQKLIDEVLTDYREGRYNQFLKSIDASYKEKSKNWEFNTALEERKKLSEMITDYQGPKGDVFKQEIAALHEKQNRELVEVCLNNPNEKISSEVRDMVFFSPTAHEQESLDYLHSLSQKFKGDGTTPLENKLINIDTEFWLKGLSLGVALTQGQVDQETFQKQYIVLQIEKMKQMKDACQGDLVDVKVKSYVDTAADILPKVKASASTRQYLTALGRGKVAPKNETEQAMQKIMAAYLQKEGALMEKHFPNQD
;
A
#
# COMPACT_ATOMS: atom_id res chain seq x y z
N MET A 1 -11.44 26.36 -16.64
CA MET A 1 -11.54 24.90 -16.91
C MET A 1 -11.09 24.19 -15.65
N LYS A 2 -11.99 23.40 -15.07
CA LYS A 2 -11.87 22.74 -13.76
C LYS A 2 -10.64 21.82 -13.74
N LYS A 3 -9.65 22.12 -12.90
CA LYS A 3 -8.46 21.31 -12.64
C LYS A 3 -8.40 20.98 -11.15
N PHE A 4 -9.43 20.36 -10.59
CA PHE A 4 -9.46 20.06 -9.16
C PHE A 4 -9.99 18.65 -8.91
N LEU A 5 -9.21 17.91 -8.11
CA LEU A 5 -9.27 16.50 -7.71
C LEU A 5 -8.05 15.75 -8.25
N LEU A 6 -6.91 15.83 -7.55
CA LEU A 6 -5.82 14.82 -7.67
C LEU A 6 -4.70 15.00 -6.64
N VAL A 7 -4.76 16.01 -5.77
CA VAL A 7 -3.78 16.19 -4.69
C VAL A 7 -3.93 15.21 -3.50
N PRO A 8 -5.06 14.50 -3.25
CA PRO A 8 -5.07 13.50 -2.17
C PRO A 8 -4.49 12.12 -2.57
N MET A 9 -4.11 11.88 -3.83
CA MET A 9 -3.61 10.54 -4.25
C MET A 9 -2.18 10.23 -3.81
N LEU A 10 -1.33 11.23 -3.57
CA LEU A 10 0.07 11.00 -3.20
C LEU A 10 0.26 10.57 -1.74
N ALA A 11 -0.66 10.94 -0.84
CA ALA A 11 -0.71 10.42 0.53
C ALA A 11 -1.37 9.03 0.63
N ALA A 12 -2.13 8.61 -0.38
CA ALA A 12 -2.83 7.32 -0.42
C ALA A 12 -1.93 6.13 -0.85
N ALA A 13 -0.72 6.39 -1.35
CA ALA A 13 0.16 5.32 -1.85
C ALA A 13 0.74 4.40 -0.76
N LEU A 14 0.68 4.79 0.52
CA LEU A 14 1.19 3.98 1.64
C LEU A 14 0.11 3.46 2.60
N THR A 15 -1.15 3.89 2.44
CA THR A 15 -2.28 3.38 3.21
C THR A 15 -3.57 3.49 2.40
N PHE A 16 -4.20 2.34 2.11
CA PHE A 16 -5.58 2.08 1.61
C PHE A 16 -5.74 1.50 0.19
N PRO A 17 -6.73 0.59 0.01
CA PRO A 17 -7.42 0.40 -1.26
C PRO A 17 -8.29 1.63 -1.53
N LEU A 18 -8.25 2.10 -2.77
CA LEU A 18 -9.08 3.19 -3.29
C LEU A 18 -10.57 2.92 -3.06
N VAL A 19 -11.24 3.79 -2.29
CA VAL A 19 -12.63 4.21 -2.55
C VAL A 19 -12.65 5.72 -2.32
N ALA A 20 -12.73 6.47 -3.42
CA ALA A 20 -13.17 7.86 -3.37
C ALA A 20 -14.70 7.84 -3.52
N GLU A 21 -15.42 8.19 -2.46
CA GLU A 21 -16.83 8.58 -2.54
C GLU A 21 -16.87 10.11 -2.45
N GLU A 22 -17.44 10.75 -3.47
CA GLU A 22 -17.84 12.14 -3.39
C GLU A 22 -19.06 12.25 -2.44
N ASP A 23 -18.90 13.01 -1.36
CA ASP A 23 -19.97 13.34 -0.44
C ASP A 23 -21.11 14.07 -1.17
N THR A 24 -22.28 13.45 -1.22
CA THR A 24 -23.54 14.18 -1.12
C THR A 24 -24.36 13.58 0.01
N THR A 25 -24.58 14.41 1.02
CA THR A 25 -25.40 14.20 2.21
C THR A 25 -26.68 13.42 1.92
N THR A 26 -26.72 12.17 2.38
CA THR A 26 -27.94 11.54 2.89
C THR A 26 -27.53 10.55 3.97
N VAL A 27 -28.12 10.68 5.15
CA VAL A 27 -27.95 9.75 6.27
C VAL A 27 -28.55 8.41 5.84
N GLU A 28 -27.73 7.54 5.26
CA GLU A 28 -28.04 6.12 5.11
C GLU A 28 -27.01 5.31 5.88
N HIS A 29 -27.52 4.34 6.64
CA HIS A 29 -26.76 3.38 7.42
C HIS A 29 -25.60 2.79 6.60
N VAL A 30 -24.38 3.26 6.88
CA VAL A 30 -23.15 2.74 6.29
C VAL A 30 -23.06 1.25 6.60
N LYS A 31 -23.21 0.42 5.55
CA LYS A 31 -22.83 -0.99 5.59
C LYS A 31 -21.38 -1.04 6.05
N SER A 32 -21.11 -1.67 7.21
CA SER A 32 -19.75 -1.81 7.72
C SER A 32 -18.86 -2.44 6.65
N GLU A 33 -17.89 -1.70 6.12
CA GLU A 33 -16.78 -2.31 5.40
C GLU A 33 -16.06 -3.21 6.41
N LYS A 34 -16.14 -4.52 6.20
CA LYS A 34 -15.47 -5.52 7.05
C LYS A 34 -13.96 -5.46 6.82
N VAL A 35 -13.28 -4.47 7.37
CA VAL A 35 -11.82 -4.49 7.45
C VAL A 35 -11.47 -5.50 8.54
N ALA A 36 -10.92 -6.64 8.13
CA ALA A 36 -10.52 -7.70 9.04
C ALA A 36 -9.42 -7.20 10.00
N PRO A 37 -9.42 -7.62 11.28
CA PRO A 37 -8.34 -7.31 12.21
C PRO A 37 -7.01 -7.83 11.67
N PRO A 38 -5.89 -7.22 12.07
CA PRO A 38 -4.60 -7.69 11.64
C PRO A 38 -4.44 -9.12 12.14
N GLN A 39 -3.81 -9.92 11.30
CA GLN A 39 -3.30 -11.20 11.69
C GLN A 39 -1.90 -11.22 11.10
N GLN A 40 -0.87 -11.06 11.92
CA GLN A 40 0.50 -11.33 11.46
C GLN A 40 0.60 -12.77 10.91
N LYS A 41 -0.23 -13.67 11.46
CA LYS A 41 -0.52 -15.01 10.90
C LYS A 41 -0.96 -15.01 9.43
N LEU A 42 -1.60 -13.95 8.93
CA LEU A 42 -2.07 -13.88 7.54
C LEU A 42 -0.89 -13.89 6.56
N ILE A 43 0.16 -13.11 6.84
CA ILE A 43 1.33 -13.06 5.95
C ILE A 43 2.08 -14.40 5.99
N ASP A 44 2.26 -14.97 7.17
CA ASP A 44 2.93 -16.28 7.33
C ASP A 44 2.13 -17.43 6.71
N GLU A 45 0.80 -17.41 6.87
CA GLU A 45 -0.13 -18.35 6.22
C GLU A 45 -0.03 -18.21 4.70
N VAL A 46 -0.13 -16.99 4.16
CA VAL A 46 -0.03 -16.75 2.72
C VAL A 46 1.33 -17.20 2.18
N LEU A 47 2.43 -16.94 2.90
CA LEU A 47 3.77 -17.39 2.49
C LEU A 47 3.88 -18.91 2.48
N THR A 48 3.31 -19.58 3.48
CA THR A 48 3.28 -21.05 3.57
C THR A 48 2.47 -21.63 2.41
N ASP A 49 1.24 -21.17 2.23
CA ASP A 49 0.34 -21.60 1.17
C ASP A 49 0.89 -21.30 -0.24
N TYR A 50 1.60 -20.18 -0.40
CA TYR A 50 2.31 -19.84 -1.63
C TYR A 50 3.44 -20.80 -1.93
N ARG A 51 4.28 -21.15 -0.94
CA ARG A 51 5.37 -22.13 -1.09
C ARG A 51 4.85 -23.54 -1.39
N GLU A 52 3.70 -23.90 -0.82
CA GLU A 52 3.01 -25.15 -1.10
C GLU A 52 2.28 -25.16 -2.46
N GLY A 53 2.27 -24.03 -3.19
CA GLY A 53 1.67 -23.92 -4.50
C GLY A 53 0.14 -23.83 -4.50
N ARG A 54 -0.50 -23.55 -3.35
CA ARG A 54 -1.96 -23.46 -3.23
C ARG A 54 -2.56 -22.32 -4.06
N TYR A 55 -1.77 -21.27 -4.35
CA TYR A 55 -2.19 -20.16 -5.20
C TYR A 55 -1.87 -20.34 -6.70
N ASN A 56 -1.36 -21.50 -7.13
CA ASN A 56 -0.95 -21.72 -8.52
C ASN A 56 -2.11 -21.52 -9.52
N GLN A 57 -3.32 -21.96 -9.18
CA GLN A 57 -4.49 -21.76 -10.04
C GLN A 57 -4.86 -20.28 -10.15
N PHE A 58 -4.86 -19.56 -9.02
CA PHE A 58 -5.08 -18.11 -9.00
C PHE A 58 -4.05 -17.38 -9.86
N LEU A 59 -2.75 -17.65 -9.67
CA LEU A 59 -1.66 -17.02 -10.43
C LEU A 59 -1.78 -17.28 -11.94
N LYS A 60 -2.12 -18.51 -12.35
CA LYS A 60 -2.37 -18.82 -13.76
C LYS A 60 -3.59 -18.08 -14.30
N SER A 61 -4.67 -18.02 -13.54
CA SER A 61 -5.91 -17.36 -13.95
C SER A 61 -5.73 -15.85 -14.12
N ILE A 62 -5.10 -15.19 -13.16
CA ILE A 62 -4.88 -13.73 -13.22
C ILE A 62 -3.87 -13.37 -14.32
N ASP A 63 -2.88 -14.22 -14.59
CA ASP A 63 -1.94 -14.03 -15.69
C ASP A 63 -2.60 -14.20 -17.07
N ALA A 64 -3.45 -15.23 -17.23
CA ALA A 64 -4.22 -15.42 -18.45
C ALA A 64 -5.16 -14.23 -18.70
N SER A 65 -5.89 -13.79 -17.68
CA SER A 65 -6.78 -12.62 -17.75
C SER A 65 -6.01 -11.34 -18.10
N TYR A 66 -4.85 -11.11 -17.47
CA TYR A 66 -4.01 -9.97 -17.81
C TYR A 66 -3.59 -9.99 -19.29
N LYS A 67 -3.09 -11.13 -19.79
CA LYS A 67 -2.66 -11.28 -21.19
C LYS A 67 -3.80 -11.06 -22.18
N GLU A 68 -4.99 -11.55 -21.87
CA GLU A 68 -6.18 -11.36 -22.70
C GLU A 68 -6.59 -9.89 -22.75
N LYS A 69 -6.78 -9.26 -21.58
CA LYS A 69 -7.15 -7.84 -21.47
C LYS A 69 -6.11 -6.91 -22.13
N SER A 70 -4.82 -7.23 -22.00
CA SER A 70 -3.75 -6.49 -22.68
C SER A 70 -3.84 -6.60 -24.21
N LYS A 71 -4.17 -7.77 -24.76
CA LYS A 71 -4.37 -7.94 -26.22
C LYS A 71 -5.60 -7.20 -26.72
N ASN A 72 -6.64 -7.12 -25.90
CA ASN A 72 -7.88 -6.41 -26.20
C ASN A 72 -7.82 -4.91 -25.88
N TRP A 73 -6.66 -4.39 -25.47
CA TRP A 73 -6.46 -2.97 -25.12
C TRP A 73 -7.35 -2.47 -23.96
N GLU A 74 -7.86 -3.37 -23.13
CA GLU A 74 -8.79 -3.04 -22.03
C GLU A 74 -8.11 -2.27 -20.90
N PHE A 75 -6.78 -2.27 -20.82
CA PHE A 75 -6.01 -1.51 -19.83
C PHE A 75 -5.55 -0.13 -20.31
N ASN A 76 -5.89 0.30 -21.53
CA ASN A 76 -5.37 1.55 -22.09
C ASN A 76 -5.69 2.76 -21.24
N THR A 77 -6.93 2.91 -20.80
CA THR A 77 -7.35 4.03 -19.96
C THR A 77 -6.53 4.08 -18.67
N ALA A 78 -6.35 2.94 -18.00
CA ALA A 78 -5.53 2.85 -16.79
C ALA A 78 -4.06 3.20 -17.07
N LEU A 79 -3.50 2.74 -18.19
CA LEU A 79 -2.12 3.07 -18.58
C LEU A 79 -1.94 4.57 -18.85
N GLU A 80 -2.90 5.22 -19.52
CA GLU A 80 -2.88 6.67 -19.74
C GLU A 80 -2.98 7.45 -18.43
N GLU A 81 -3.80 6.99 -17.47
CA GLU A 81 -3.86 7.58 -16.13
C GLU A 81 -2.54 7.44 -15.38
N ARG A 82 -1.92 6.25 -15.42
CA ARG A 82 -0.61 6.03 -14.80
C ARG A 82 0.46 6.92 -15.43
N LYS A 83 0.43 7.12 -16.74
CA LYS A 83 1.34 8.02 -17.44
C LYS A 83 1.19 9.46 -16.95
N LYS A 84 -0.05 9.97 -16.86
CA LYS A 84 -0.31 11.31 -16.31
C LYS A 84 0.19 11.44 -14.87
N LEU A 85 -0.01 10.43 -14.04
CA LEU A 85 0.50 10.43 -12.65
C LEU A 85 2.03 10.48 -12.62
N SER A 86 2.73 9.71 -13.47
CA SER A 86 4.19 9.76 -13.61
C SER A 86 4.66 11.19 -13.90
N GLU A 87 4.04 11.85 -14.88
CA GLU A 87 4.39 13.21 -15.28
C GLU A 87 4.19 14.23 -14.14
N MET A 88 3.12 14.07 -13.34
CA MET A 88 2.79 14.97 -12.22
C MET A 88 3.66 14.80 -10.97
N ILE A 89 4.20 13.60 -10.72
CA ILE A 89 5.00 13.32 -9.51
C ILE A 89 6.31 14.12 -9.51
N THR A 90 6.83 14.47 -10.69
CA THR A 90 8.01 15.33 -10.86
C THR A 90 7.85 16.69 -10.18
N ASP A 91 6.62 17.23 -10.10
CA ASP A 91 6.33 18.51 -9.45
C ASP A 91 6.23 18.42 -7.92
N TYR A 92 6.00 17.22 -7.37
CA TYR A 92 5.80 16.98 -5.93
C TYR A 92 7.10 16.75 -5.16
N GLN A 93 8.21 16.50 -5.86
CA GLN A 93 9.55 16.34 -5.29
C GLN A 93 10.26 17.68 -5.02
N GLY A 94 9.50 18.79 -4.97
CA GLY A 94 10.01 20.12 -4.64
C GLY A 94 10.09 20.39 -3.12
N PRO A 95 10.67 21.54 -2.72
CA PRO A 95 10.92 21.88 -1.31
C PRO A 95 9.68 21.84 -0.40
N LYS A 96 8.49 22.12 -0.94
CA LYS A 96 7.22 22.03 -0.19
C LYS A 96 6.88 20.60 0.21
N GLY A 97 7.14 19.62 -0.67
CA GLY A 97 6.95 18.21 -0.38
C GLY A 97 7.85 17.73 0.76
N ASP A 98 9.07 18.24 0.84
CA ASP A 98 10.02 17.84 1.89
C ASP A 98 9.64 18.38 3.27
N VAL A 99 9.17 19.63 3.36
CA VAL A 99 8.65 20.17 4.63
C VAL A 99 7.42 19.38 5.08
N PHE A 100 6.49 19.09 4.18
CA PHE A 100 5.33 18.25 4.48
C PHE A 100 5.74 16.86 4.99
N LYS A 101 6.69 16.19 4.33
CA LYS A 101 7.22 14.87 4.76
C LYS A 101 7.83 14.92 6.16
N GLN A 102 8.52 15.99 6.53
CA GLN A 102 9.08 16.14 7.88
C GLN A 102 7.97 16.34 8.93
N GLU A 103 6.99 17.20 8.66
CA GLU A 103 5.88 17.44 9.58
C GLU A 103 4.99 16.19 9.76
N ILE A 104 4.74 15.43 8.68
CA ILE A 104 3.95 14.19 8.75
C ILE A 104 4.71 13.08 9.49
N ALA A 105 6.04 12.96 9.28
CA ALA A 105 6.86 11.99 10.00
C ALA A 105 6.88 12.27 11.50
N ALA A 106 7.04 13.54 11.91
CA ALA A 106 6.97 13.94 13.31
C ALA A 106 5.58 13.68 13.92
N LEU A 107 4.51 13.83 13.11
CA LEU A 107 3.15 13.51 13.54
C LEU A 107 2.98 11.99 13.73
N HIS A 108 3.46 11.16 12.80
CA HIS A 108 3.45 9.69 12.92
C HIS A 108 4.27 9.19 14.11
N GLU A 109 5.41 9.81 14.42
CA GLU A 109 6.21 9.45 15.58
C GLU A 109 5.41 9.64 16.89
N LYS A 110 4.70 10.77 17.03
CA LYS A 110 3.87 11.04 18.20
C LYS A 110 2.68 10.06 18.28
N GLN A 111 2.01 9.81 17.16
CA GLN A 111 0.93 8.81 17.08
C GLN A 111 1.42 7.44 17.54
N ASN A 112 2.55 6.99 17.01
CA ASN A 112 3.14 5.69 17.32
C ASN A 112 3.51 5.58 18.81
N ARG A 113 3.99 6.67 19.43
CA ARG A 113 4.27 6.72 20.86
C ARG A 113 3.01 6.50 21.71
N GLU A 114 1.93 7.23 21.42
CA GLU A 114 0.65 7.08 22.12
C GLU A 114 0.05 5.67 21.93
N LEU A 115 0.17 5.11 20.72
CA LEU A 115 -0.27 3.73 20.45
C LEU A 115 0.53 2.70 21.26
N VAL A 116 1.85 2.87 21.39
CA VAL A 116 2.70 1.99 22.21
C VAL A 116 2.34 2.11 23.69
N GLU A 117 2.04 3.30 24.21
CA GLU A 117 1.59 3.49 25.58
C GLU A 117 0.30 2.70 25.88
N VAL A 118 -0.68 2.72 24.96
CA VAL A 118 -1.88 1.88 25.08
C VAL A 118 -1.54 0.39 25.11
N CYS A 119 -0.58 -0.05 24.30
CA CYS A 119 -0.12 -1.45 24.27
C CYS A 119 0.60 -1.87 25.54
N LEU A 120 1.38 -0.97 26.16
CA LEU A 120 2.08 -1.24 27.41
C LEU A 120 1.10 -1.40 28.58
N ASN A 121 -0.01 -0.68 28.56
CA ASN A 121 -1.08 -0.80 29.56
C ASN A 121 -1.96 -2.05 29.36
N ASN A 122 -1.97 -2.64 28.15
CA ASN A 122 -2.81 -3.78 27.80
C ASN A 122 -2.02 -4.89 27.07
N PRO A 123 -0.95 -5.45 27.68
CA PRO A 123 0.02 -6.28 26.97
C PRO A 123 -0.50 -7.63 26.47
N ASN A 124 -1.63 -8.10 27.01
CA ASN A 124 -2.22 -9.41 26.70
C ASN A 124 -3.23 -9.34 25.54
N GLU A 125 -3.58 -8.14 25.08
CA GLU A 125 -4.47 -7.98 23.94
C GLU A 125 -3.74 -8.34 22.64
N LYS A 126 -4.40 -9.12 21.78
CA LYS A 126 -3.79 -9.59 20.52
C LYS A 126 -3.29 -8.43 19.66
N ILE A 127 -4.11 -7.38 19.54
CA ILE A 127 -3.78 -6.16 18.78
C ILE A 127 -2.55 -5.44 19.34
N SER A 128 -2.29 -5.54 20.65
CA SER A 128 -1.14 -4.87 21.27
C SER A 128 0.20 -5.46 20.87
N SER A 129 0.26 -6.76 20.55
CA SER A 129 1.47 -7.34 19.94
C SER A 129 1.70 -6.82 18.53
N GLU A 130 0.65 -6.83 17.71
CA GLU A 130 0.72 -6.44 16.29
C GLU A 130 1.06 -4.94 16.13
N VAL A 131 0.50 -4.08 16.99
CA VAL A 131 0.80 -2.65 17.01
C VAL A 131 2.23 -2.38 17.48
N ARG A 132 2.74 -3.11 18.48
CA ARG A 132 4.15 -3.01 18.88
C ARG A 132 5.07 -3.42 17.73
N ASP A 133 4.82 -4.56 17.08
CA ASP A 133 5.62 -5.03 15.95
C ASP A 133 5.60 -4.02 14.79
N MET A 134 4.44 -3.42 14.49
CA MET A 134 4.31 -2.36 13.49
C MET A 134 5.13 -1.11 13.87
N VAL A 135 5.04 -0.64 15.12
CA VAL A 135 5.72 0.59 15.56
C VAL A 135 7.23 0.40 15.68
N PHE A 136 7.68 -0.75 16.17
CA PHE A 136 9.11 -1.07 16.33
C PHE A 136 9.76 -1.58 15.04
N PHE A 137 8.99 -1.82 13.98
CA PHE A 137 9.54 -2.04 12.65
C PHE A 137 10.18 -0.74 12.14
N SER A 138 11.49 -0.63 12.35
CA SER A 138 12.33 0.45 11.86
C SER A 138 13.32 -0.13 10.85
N PRO A 139 13.09 0.06 9.53
CA PRO A 139 14.04 -0.33 8.51
C PRO A 139 15.41 0.31 8.76
N THR A 140 16.48 -0.45 8.55
CA THR A 140 17.83 0.09 8.42
C THR A 140 17.88 1.06 7.23
N ALA A 141 18.92 1.91 7.16
CA ALA A 141 19.09 2.85 6.05
C ALA A 141 19.06 2.16 4.68
N HIS A 142 19.72 1.00 4.55
CA HIS A 142 19.72 0.23 3.30
C HIS A 142 18.34 -0.39 2.98
N GLU A 143 17.61 -0.88 3.98
CA GLU A 143 16.25 -1.38 3.79
C GLU A 143 15.31 -0.25 3.35
N GLN A 144 15.44 0.94 3.95
CA GLN A 144 14.66 2.11 3.54
C GLN A 144 14.98 2.53 2.10
N GLU A 145 16.26 2.64 1.73
CA GLU A 145 16.67 2.93 0.35
C GLU A 145 16.12 1.90 -0.65
N SER A 146 16.08 0.63 -0.25
CA SER A 146 15.54 -0.46 -1.07
C SER A 146 14.03 -0.29 -1.31
N LEU A 147 13.29 0.06 -0.26
CA LEU A 147 11.86 0.36 -0.36
C LEU A 147 11.59 1.62 -1.19
N ASP A 148 12.38 2.67 -1.00
CA ASP A 148 12.28 3.92 -1.75
C ASP A 148 12.60 3.69 -3.24
N TYR A 149 13.60 2.87 -3.55
CA TYR A 149 13.90 2.46 -4.92
C TYR A 149 12.70 1.77 -5.57
N LEU A 150 12.12 0.75 -4.93
CA LEU A 150 10.92 0.08 -5.46
C LEU A 150 9.73 1.02 -5.60
N HIS A 151 9.54 1.92 -4.63
CA HIS A 151 8.50 2.92 -4.69
C HIS A 151 8.70 3.84 -5.90
N SER A 152 9.93 4.28 -6.16
CA SER A 152 10.24 5.12 -7.33
C SER A 152 9.90 4.43 -8.66
N LEU A 153 10.06 3.10 -8.77
CA LEU A 153 9.64 2.35 -9.97
C LEU A 153 8.14 2.46 -10.22
N SER A 154 7.33 2.49 -9.15
CA SER A 154 5.87 2.64 -9.25
C SER A 154 5.44 4.03 -9.73
N GLN A 155 6.31 5.03 -9.58
CA GLN A 155 6.10 6.40 -10.04
C GLN A 155 6.51 6.62 -11.50
N LYS A 156 7.22 5.65 -12.11
CA LYS A 156 7.69 5.73 -13.50
C LYS A 156 6.71 5.05 -14.46
N PHE A 157 6.66 5.56 -15.68
CA PHE A 157 5.95 4.93 -16.79
C PHE A 157 6.89 4.06 -17.63
N LYS A 158 6.32 3.16 -18.45
CA LYS A 158 7.09 2.25 -19.30
C LYS A 158 7.96 3.06 -20.27
N GLY A 159 9.27 2.82 -20.25
CA GLY A 159 10.25 3.55 -21.06
C GLY A 159 11.03 4.62 -20.30
N ASP A 160 10.58 5.02 -19.11
CA ASP A 160 11.23 6.06 -18.29
C ASP A 160 12.46 5.55 -17.51
N GLY A 161 12.76 4.25 -17.61
CA GLY A 161 13.94 3.67 -16.98
C GLY A 161 15.23 4.16 -17.62
N THR A 162 16.23 4.46 -16.80
CA THR A 162 17.57 4.88 -17.20
C THR A 162 18.41 3.74 -17.75
N THR A 163 18.05 2.50 -17.42
CA THR A 163 18.73 1.28 -17.89
C THR A 163 17.73 0.27 -18.45
N PRO A 164 18.17 -0.68 -19.29
CA PRO A 164 17.31 -1.79 -19.74
C PRO A 164 16.74 -2.62 -18.59
N LEU A 165 17.53 -2.84 -17.53
CA LEU A 165 17.10 -3.54 -16.33
C LEU A 165 16.00 -2.75 -15.61
N GLU A 166 16.19 -1.46 -15.39
CA GLU A 166 15.19 -0.62 -14.73
C GLU A 166 13.88 -0.60 -15.50
N ASN A 167 13.92 -0.49 -16.84
CA ASN A 167 12.72 -0.60 -17.67
C ASN A 167 12.03 -1.97 -17.54
N LYS A 168 12.79 -3.06 -17.41
CA LYS A 168 12.24 -4.39 -17.13
C LYS A 168 11.54 -4.43 -15.78
N LEU A 169 12.11 -3.83 -14.74
CA LEU A 169 11.49 -3.75 -13.41
C LEU A 169 10.23 -2.87 -13.40
N ILE A 170 10.22 -1.73 -14.11
CA ILE A 170 9.04 -0.87 -14.29
C ILE A 170 7.91 -1.63 -15.00
N ASN A 171 8.25 -2.43 -16.02
CA ASN A 171 7.27 -3.26 -16.73
C ASN A 171 6.65 -4.30 -15.80
N ILE A 172 7.45 -4.97 -14.96
CA ILE A 172 6.95 -5.91 -13.95
C ILE A 172 6.04 -5.18 -12.96
N ASP A 173 6.46 -4.03 -12.43
CA ASP A 173 5.63 -3.25 -11.51
C ASP A 173 4.28 -2.86 -12.13
N THR A 174 4.30 -2.40 -13.38
CA THR A 174 3.08 -2.00 -14.11
C THR A 174 2.15 -3.19 -14.35
N GLU A 175 2.69 -4.35 -14.71
CA GLU A 175 1.91 -5.58 -14.88
C GLU A 175 1.19 -5.96 -13.57
N PHE A 176 1.91 -5.99 -12.45
CA PHE A 176 1.33 -6.35 -11.17
C PHE A 176 0.36 -5.30 -10.62
N TRP A 177 0.55 -4.04 -10.96
CA TRP A 177 -0.44 -2.99 -10.71
C TRP A 177 -1.75 -3.24 -11.46
N LEU A 178 -1.70 -3.58 -12.76
CA LEU A 178 -2.90 -3.92 -13.56
C LEU A 178 -3.59 -5.20 -13.08
N LYS A 179 -2.82 -6.22 -12.68
CA LYS A 179 -3.35 -7.44 -12.04
C LYS A 179 -4.06 -7.09 -10.71
N GLY A 180 -3.46 -6.21 -9.91
CA GLY A 180 -4.05 -5.69 -8.68
C GLY A 180 -5.36 -4.92 -8.91
N LEU A 181 -5.43 -4.07 -9.94
CA LEU A 181 -6.66 -3.37 -10.33
C LEU A 181 -7.77 -4.35 -10.72
N SER A 182 -7.44 -5.38 -11.51
CA SER A 182 -8.41 -6.41 -11.89
C SER A 182 -8.96 -7.15 -10.68
N LEU A 183 -8.10 -7.45 -9.71
CA LEU A 183 -8.51 -8.06 -8.44
C LEU A 183 -9.39 -7.10 -7.60
N GLY A 184 -9.09 -5.79 -7.61
CA GLY A 184 -9.94 -4.77 -6.98
C GLY A 184 -11.33 -4.66 -7.60
N VAL A 185 -11.42 -4.72 -8.94
CA VAL A 185 -12.71 -4.75 -9.65
C VAL A 185 -13.52 -5.99 -9.25
N ALA A 186 -12.87 -7.17 -9.14
CA ALA A 186 -13.53 -8.39 -8.70
C ALA A 186 -14.11 -8.28 -7.28
N LEU A 187 -13.40 -7.61 -6.36
CA LEU A 187 -13.90 -7.33 -5.01
C LEU A 187 -15.13 -6.43 -5.06
N THR A 188 -15.08 -5.32 -5.79
CA THR A 188 -16.22 -4.37 -5.92
C THR A 188 -17.44 -5.03 -6.56
N GLN A 189 -17.25 -5.98 -7.48
CA GLN A 189 -18.31 -6.75 -8.12
C GLN A 189 -18.80 -7.94 -7.27
N GLY A 190 -18.25 -8.16 -6.08
CA GLY A 190 -18.62 -9.26 -5.20
C GLY A 190 -18.21 -10.66 -5.70
N GLN A 191 -17.27 -10.73 -6.66
CA GLN A 191 -16.73 -11.99 -7.19
C GLN A 191 -15.72 -12.64 -6.22
N VAL A 192 -15.09 -11.84 -5.38
CA VAL A 192 -14.21 -12.29 -4.29
C VAL A 192 -14.61 -11.56 -3.00
N ASP A 193 -14.53 -12.25 -1.86
CA ASP A 193 -14.69 -11.62 -0.56
C ASP A 193 -13.41 -10.87 -0.13
N GLN A 194 -13.52 -10.06 0.93
CA GLN A 194 -12.43 -9.23 1.44
C GLN A 194 -11.22 -10.03 1.92
N GLU A 195 -11.42 -11.20 2.54
CA GLU A 195 -10.32 -12.03 3.04
C GLU A 195 -9.56 -12.66 1.88
N THR A 196 -10.30 -13.22 0.92
CA THR A 196 -9.76 -13.77 -0.32
C THR A 196 -8.99 -12.70 -1.09
N PHE A 197 -9.55 -11.50 -1.23
CA PHE A 197 -8.89 -10.34 -1.85
C PHE A 197 -7.55 -10.02 -1.15
N GLN A 198 -7.55 -9.91 0.18
CA GLN A 198 -6.33 -9.60 0.94
C GLN A 198 -5.24 -10.64 0.70
N LYS A 199 -5.57 -11.93 0.84
CA LYS A 199 -4.64 -13.04 0.60
C LYS A 199 -4.09 -13.02 -0.82
N GLN A 200 -4.96 -12.94 -1.82
CA GLN A 200 -4.58 -12.90 -3.24
C GLN A 200 -3.75 -11.66 -3.60
N TYR A 201 -4.04 -10.51 -3.00
CA TYR A 201 -3.25 -9.30 -3.21
C TYR A 201 -1.84 -9.44 -2.64
N ILE A 202 -1.68 -10.03 -1.44
CA ILE A 202 -0.35 -10.35 -0.87
C ILE A 202 0.41 -11.31 -1.78
N VAL A 203 -0.26 -12.33 -2.31
CA VAL A 203 0.32 -13.28 -3.28
C VAL A 203 0.84 -12.58 -4.53
N LEU A 204 0.08 -11.61 -5.08
CA LEU A 204 0.54 -10.80 -6.21
C LEU A 204 1.82 -10.02 -5.87
N GLN A 205 1.95 -9.48 -4.65
CA GLN A 205 3.15 -8.76 -4.24
C GLN A 205 4.36 -9.69 -4.08
N ILE A 206 4.16 -10.90 -3.56
CA ILE A 206 5.22 -11.92 -3.46
C ILE A 206 5.68 -12.33 -4.86
N GLU A 207 4.75 -12.63 -5.77
CA GLU A 207 5.09 -13.01 -7.15
C GLU A 207 5.77 -11.86 -7.91
N LYS A 208 5.34 -10.60 -7.69
CA LYS A 208 6.02 -9.41 -8.22
C LYS A 208 7.50 -9.39 -7.81
N MET A 209 7.77 -9.54 -6.51
CA MET A 209 9.13 -9.53 -6.00
C MET A 209 9.96 -10.69 -6.53
N LYS A 210 9.37 -11.88 -6.64
CA LYS A 210 10.03 -13.02 -7.28
C LYS A 210 10.42 -12.72 -8.73
N GLN A 211 9.51 -12.19 -9.55
CA GLN A 211 9.84 -11.85 -10.93
C GLN A 211 10.87 -10.73 -11.05
N MET A 212 10.86 -9.76 -10.12
CA MET A 212 11.90 -8.73 -10.05
C MET A 212 13.27 -9.34 -9.71
N LYS A 213 13.34 -10.26 -8.74
CA LYS A 213 14.58 -11.00 -8.41
C LYS A 213 15.08 -11.81 -9.59
N ASP A 214 14.19 -12.49 -10.30
CA ASP A 214 14.52 -13.26 -11.50
C ASP A 214 15.04 -12.34 -12.62
N ALA A 215 14.49 -11.14 -12.75
CA ALA A 215 14.97 -10.14 -13.71
C ALA A 215 16.37 -9.61 -13.39
N CYS A 216 16.78 -9.65 -12.12
CA CYS A 216 18.10 -9.28 -11.62
C CYS A 216 19.12 -10.44 -11.61
N GLN A 217 18.81 -11.59 -12.24
CA GLN A 217 19.78 -12.67 -12.41
C GLN A 217 20.66 -12.42 -13.66
N GLY A 218 21.98 -12.50 -13.53
CA GLY A 218 22.95 -12.43 -14.63
C GLY A 218 24.22 -11.64 -14.32
N ASP A 219 25.27 -11.85 -15.12
CA ASP A 219 26.63 -11.33 -14.87
C ASP A 219 26.81 -9.83 -15.18
N LEU A 220 25.86 -9.21 -15.88
CA LEU A 220 25.88 -7.79 -16.29
C LEU A 220 24.85 -6.94 -15.55
N VAL A 221 24.30 -7.45 -14.45
CA VAL A 221 23.28 -6.76 -13.64
C VAL A 221 23.95 -5.75 -12.72
N ASP A 222 23.37 -4.56 -12.61
CA ASP A 222 23.77 -3.56 -11.62
C ASP A 222 23.64 -4.15 -10.20
N VAL A 223 24.79 -4.30 -9.53
CA VAL A 223 24.89 -4.89 -8.19
C VAL A 223 24.05 -4.13 -7.16
N LYS A 224 23.95 -2.81 -7.30
CA LYS A 224 23.16 -1.96 -6.40
C LYS A 224 21.67 -2.20 -6.60
N VAL A 225 21.20 -2.23 -7.84
CA VAL A 225 19.79 -2.53 -8.16
C VAL A 225 19.41 -3.93 -7.67
N LYS A 226 20.27 -4.92 -7.92
CA LYS A 226 20.06 -6.28 -7.41
C LYS A 226 19.96 -6.30 -5.88
N SER A 227 20.88 -5.63 -5.19
CA SER A 227 20.87 -5.52 -3.73
C SER A 227 19.56 -4.92 -3.22
N TYR A 228 19.05 -3.86 -3.85
CA TYR A 228 17.78 -3.25 -3.45
C TYR A 228 16.59 -4.19 -3.67
N VAL A 229 16.52 -4.89 -4.80
CA VAL A 229 15.44 -5.85 -5.08
C VAL A 229 15.48 -7.04 -4.12
N ASP A 230 16.67 -7.58 -3.84
CA ASP A 230 16.85 -8.68 -2.89
C ASP A 230 16.45 -8.28 -1.48
N THR A 231 17.00 -7.17 -0.96
CA THR A 231 16.69 -6.64 0.37
C THR A 231 15.18 -6.37 0.52
N ALA A 232 14.56 -5.71 -0.45
CA ALA A 232 13.14 -5.41 -0.38
C ALA A 232 12.25 -6.66 -0.41
N ALA A 233 12.65 -7.70 -1.15
CA ALA A 233 11.93 -8.97 -1.16
C ALA A 233 12.01 -9.69 0.19
N ASP A 234 13.17 -9.64 0.84
CA ASP A 234 13.40 -10.31 2.13
C ASP A 234 12.61 -9.63 3.27
N ILE A 235 12.45 -8.31 3.23
CA ILE A 235 11.68 -7.56 4.23
C ILE A 235 10.20 -7.39 3.89
N LEU A 236 9.77 -7.74 2.68
CA LEU A 236 8.37 -7.60 2.23
C LEU A 236 7.35 -8.15 3.23
N PRO A 237 7.55 -9.34 3.85
CA PRO A 237 6.59 -9.86 4.83
C PRO A 237 6.36 -8.92 6.02
N LYS A 238 7.45 -8.36 6.57
CA LYS A 238 7.38 -7.42 7.70
C LYS A 238 6.68 -6.14 7.30
N VAL A 239 7.03 -5.59 6.13
CA VAL A 239 6.39 -4.39 5.57
C VAL A 239 4.88 -4.61 5.40
N LYS A 240 4.46 -5.76 4.87
CA LYS A 240 3.04 -6.07 4.67
C LYS A 240 2.29 -6.29 5.99
N ALA A 241 2.90 -6.96 6.97
CA ALA A 241 2.30 -7.11 8.30
C ALA A 241 2.08 -5.75 8.98
N SER A 242 3.09 -4.87 8.94
CA SER A 242 2.99 -3.50 9.46
C SER A 242 1.92 -2.70 8.73
N ALA A 243 1.86 -2.77 7.40
CA ALA A 243 0.86 -2.08 6.59
C ALA A 243 -0.57 -2.55 6.86
N SER A 244 -0.79 -3.86 7.02
CA SER A 244 -2.11 -4.42 7.39
C SER A 244 -2.55 -3.94 8.77
N THR A 245 -1.63 -3.89 9.73
CA THR A 245 -1.93 -3.36 11.07
C THR A 245 -2.30 -1.89 11.02
N ARG A 246 -1.53 -1.08 10.26
CA ARG A 246 -1.83 0.34 10.05
C ARG A 246 -3.19 0.52 9.39
N GLN A 247 -3.52 -0.26 8.35
CA GLN A 247 -4.80 -0.19 7.67
C GLN A 247 -5.98 -0.47 8.62
N TYR A 248 -5.86 -1.48 9.48
CA TYR A 248 -6.87 -1.76 10.50
C TYR A 248 -7.05 -0.60 11.47
N LEU A 249 -5.94 -0.09 12.02
CA LEU A 249 -5.97 1.06 12.93
C LEU A 249 -6.61 2.28 12.27
N THR A 250 -6.32 2.52 11.00
CA THR A 250 -6.92 3.65 10.29
C THR A 250 -8.41 3.42 9.99
N ALA A 251 -8.82 2.18 9.68
CA ALA A 251 -10.24 1.84 9.55
C ALA A 251 -10.99 2.01 10.88
N LEU A 252 -10.36 1.64 11.99
CA LEU A 252 -10.86 1.84 13.35
C LEU A 252 -11.01 3.34 13.66
N GLY A 253 -9.98 4.15 13.39
CA GLY A 253 -10.02 5.61 13.56
C GLY A 253 -11.06 6.33 12.70
N ARG A 254 -11.35 5.80 11.50
CA ARG A 254 -12.43 6.28 10.62
C ARG A 254 -13.82 5.78 11.02
N GLY A 255 -13.93 4.92 12.04
CA GLY A 255 -15.20 4.31 12.44
C GLY A 255 -15.75 3.27 11.45
N LYS A 256 -14.95 2.84 10.46
CA LYS A 256 -15.33 1.77 9.52
C LYS A 256 -15.38 0.40 10.19
N VAL A 257 -14.60 0.24 11.27
CA VAL A 257 -14.61 -0.93 12.14
C VAL A 257 -14.98 -0.49 13.56
N ALA A 258 -15.89 -1.22 14.19
CA ALA A 258 -16.23 -1.00 15.60
C ALA A 258 -15.15 -1.60 16.51
N PRO A 259 -14.70 -0.88 17.56
CA PRO A 259 -13.77 -1.43 18.53
C PRO A 259 -14.39 -2.59 19.30
N LYS A 260 -13.61 -3.64 19.54
CA LYS A 260 -14.07 -4.88 20.21
C LYS A 260 -13.83 -4.88 21.71
N ASN A 261 -12.92 -4.04 22.20
CA ASN A 261 -12.53 -3.94 23.60
C ASN A 261 -12.07 -2.51 23.94
N GLU A 262 -11.80 -2.25 25.22
CA GLU A 262 -11.36 -0.93 25.70
C GLU A 262 -10.02 -0.48 25.09
N THR A 263 -9.12 -1.42 24.81
CA THR A 263 -7.84 -1.17 24.14
C THR A 263 -8.04 -0.62 22.73
N GLU A 264 -8.90 -1.26 21.93
CA GLU A 264 -9.25 -0.77 20.59
C GLU A 264 -10.04 0.55 20.67
N GLN A 265 -10.87 0.78 21.69
CA GLN A 265 -11.52 2.09 21.88
C GLN A 265 -10.50 3.21 22.14
N ALA A 266 -9.45 2.94 22.92
CA ALA A 266 -8.37 3.89 23.14
C ALA A 266 -7.58 4.16 21.84
N MET A 267 -7.22 3.10 21.11
CA MET A 267 -6.56 3.21 19.80
C MET A 267 -7.43 3.97 18.79
N GLN A 268 -8.74 3.73 18.75
CA GLN A 268 -9.68 4.45 17.88
C GLN A 268 -9.60 5.96 18.10
N LYS A 269 -9.63 6.41 19.36
CA LYS A 269 -9.57 7.84 19.71
C LYS A 269 -8.25 8.47 19.26
N ILE A 270 -7.12 7.78 19.47
CA ILE A 270 -5.80 8.22 19.00
C ILE A 270 -5.82 8.34 17.47
N MET A 271 -6.22 7.27 16.77
CA MET A 271 -6.22 7.24 15.31
C MET A 271 -7.12 8.33 14.71
N ALA A 272 -8.33 8.53 15.25
CA ALA A 272 -9.25 9.58 14.80
C ALA A 272 -8.64 10.98 14.95
N ALA A 273 -8.04 11.28 16.11
CA ALA A 273 -7.41 12.58 16.37
C ALA A 273 -6.23 12.86 15.42
N TYR A 274 -5.44 11.84 15.10
CA TYR A 274 -4.29 11.98 14.21
C TYR A 274 -4.71 12.09 12.74
N LEU A 275 -5.73 11.35 12.29
CA LEU A 275 -6.28 11.50 10.94
C LEU A 275 -6.78 12.93 10.68
N GLN A 276 -7.40 13.57 11.67
CA GLN A 276 -7.79 14.97 11.57
C GLN A 276 -6.58 15.91 11.42
N LYS A 277 -5.51 15.67 12.20
CA LYS A 277 -4.27 16.46 12.10
C LYS A 277 -3.56 16.26 10.76
N GLU A 278 -3.57 15.04 10.22
CA GLU A 278 -3.04 14.73 8.89
C GLU A 278 -3.79 15.50 7.80
N GLY A 279 -5.13 15.52 7.86
CA GLY A 279 -5.97 16.30 6.96
C GLY A 279 -5.63 17.80 6.99
N ALA A 280 -5.50 18.37 8.19
CA ALA A 280 -5.12 19.77 8.35
C ALA A 280 -3.70 20.08 7.82
N LEU A 281 -2.74 19.16 7.96
CA LEU A 281 -1.41 19.31 7.37
C LEU A 281 -1.46 19.25 5.83
N MET A 282 -2.25 18.34 5.27
CA MET A 282 -2.47 18.26 3.83
C MET A 282 -3.03 19.57 3.28
N GLU A 283 -4.09 20.11 3.89
CA GLU A 283 -4.68 21.40 3.49
C GLU A 283 -3.70 22.57 3.62
N LYS A 284 -2.86 22.59 4.67
CA LYS A 284 -1.85 23.64 4.88
C LYS A 284 -0.81 23.69 3.76
N HIS A 285 -0.28 22.54 3.34
CA HIS A 285 0.81 22.48 2.36
C HIS A 285 0.31 22.42 0.91
N PHE A 286 -0.89 21.88 0.74
CA PHE A 286 -1.54 21.67 -0.54
C PHE A 286 -3.00 22.15 -0.49
N PRO A 287 -3.23 23.46 -0.30
CA PRO A 287 -4.58 23.99 -0.28
C PRO A 287 -5.26 23.68 -1.61
N ASN A 288 -6.54 23.29 -1.54
CA ASN A 288 -7.39 23.28 -2.72
C ASN A 288 -7.30 24.68 -3.34
N GLN A 289 -6.70 24.78 -4.53
CA GLN A 289 -6.85 26.02 -5.28
C GLN A 289 -8.31 26.01 -5.78
N ASP A 290 -9.01 27.13 -5.66
CA ASP A 290 -10.36 27.29 -6.19
C ASP A 290 -10.30 27.77 -7.66
#